data_AF-F9FUC1-F1
#
_entry.id   AF-F9FUC1-F1
#
_cell.length_a   1.000
_cell.length_b   1.000
_cell.length_c   1.000
_cell.angle_alpha   90.00
_cell.angle_beta   90.00
_cell.angle_gamma   90.00
#
_symmetry.space_group_name_H-M   'P 1'
#
loop_
_entity.id
_entity.type
_entity.pdbx_description
1 polymer ?
#
loop_
_entity_poly.entity_id
_entity_poly.type
_entity_poly.pdbx_seq_one_letter_code
_entity_poly.pdbx_strand_id
1 'polypeptide(L)'
;MSFPVVNGVEVAVPPPTGYRVDFENPQTDASMVRNAYWIFGLEFAMATAFLGQRMYTNAVILRKFLIDDYLILFAWVLSIAAQSCLLNAYSLKLLGVHAWEMPIDSNTKANLLVMCTTLTYIPTTILSKLTLCFFYYRLSPSLWYQYSVYFTGFLCSASLVGIWFSVLFACKPIAAGWDVRMSVGATCINRPPIYITQAAFGCITDVMLLVLPIPTVIGLQMSTRQKLGLVGLFAIGSITLITSIVRLVLLLPSLSNPDQSWSLAEGCLWVIIEANLLIMCGSLPTLRVFLKNVAPRVLGDKSTRKGSEEQSGSANFGLHTFGGSNGPRRKFDTLVELEHDTHFNRASLRPEGMARAKSTLPIINMTNTRIEIDPEGDTLIILPVKPTSTQSENPDPPIEKHFLCSKKHLTLASRRAAKLFSSQFKEASVESDGLYHWKFEGIFNHEAFALVLKIIHGKTRGVPRTIKLDLLADIATIVDDLECHEVIAFFSENWLLWWPGENERTRGKELAQLILSSFVFEHAALFETYTKMAKSPTLVLAHPWLWPALFSLHRTTGIST
;
A
#
# COMPACT_ATOMS: atom_id res chain seq x y z
N MET A 1 -19.19 -56.40 -17.78
CA MET A 1 -20.49 -55.76 -18.08
C MET A 1 -20.37 -55.08 -19.43
N SER A 2 -21.34 -55.26 -20.32
CA SER A 2 -21.42 -54.57 -21.61
C SER A 2 -22.07 -53.19 -21.43
N PHE A 3 -21.58 -52.18 -22.15
CA PHE A 3 -22.22 -50.86 -22.19
C PHE A 3 -23.59 -50.95 -22.90
N PRO A 4 -24.56 -50.09 -22.53
CA PRO A 4 -25.84 -50.03 -23.25
C PRO A 4 -25.62 -49.61 -24.70
N VAL A 5 -26.38 -50.25 -25.61
CA VAL A 5 -26.36 -49.96 -27.04
C VAL A 5 -27.70 -49.36 -27.43
N VAL A 6 -27.69 -48.17 -28.02
CA VAL A 6 -28.87 -47.45 -28.50
C VAL A 6 -28.69 -47.19 -29.99
N ASN A 7 -29.63 -47.64 -30.82
CA ASN A 7 -29.55 -47.51 -32.29
C ASN A 7 -28.20 -47.98 -32.90
N GLY A 8 -27.58 -49.02 -32.32
CA GLY A 8 -26.30 -49.56 -32.78
C GLY A 8 -25.04 -48.83 -32.28
N VAL A 9 -25.19 -47.80 -31.44
CA VAL A 9 -24.09 -47.02 -30.85
C VAL A 9 -23.96 -47.32 -29.36
N GLU A 10 -22.74 -47.55 -28.88
CA GLU A 10 -22.45 -47.71 -27.46
C GLU A 10 -22.51 -46.35 -26.73
N VAL A 11 -23.27 -46.28 -25.65
CA VAL A 11 -23.43 -45.07 -24.82
C VAL A 11 -23.02 -45.32 -23.37
N ALA A 12 -22.61 -44.27 -22.67
CA ALA A 12 -22.18 -44.38 -21.27
C ALA A 12 -23.37 -44.47 -20.29
N VAL A 13 -24.49 -43.82 -20.61
CA VAL A 13 -25.70 -43.74 -19.79
C VAL A 13 -26.91 -44.10 -20.66
N PRO A 14 -27.81 -44.98 -20.23
CA PRO A 14 -29.01 -45.31 -21.00
C PRO A 14 -30.01 -44.13 -21.00
N PRO A 15 -30.78 -43.94 -22.09
CA PRO A 15 -31.78 -42.87 -22.18
C PRO A 15 -32.97 -43.12 -21.24
N PRO A 16 -33.63 -42.06 -20.76
CA PRO A 16 -34.89 -42.18 -20.01
C PRO A 16 -35.98 -42.88 -20.82
N THR A 17 -36.92 -43.53 -20.14
CA THR A 17 -38.04 -44.23 -20.80
C THR A 17 -38.86 -43.27 -21.66
N GLY A 18 -39.01 -43.58 -22.95
CA GLY A 18 -39.76 -42.77 -23.91
C GLY A 18 -38.96 -41.67 -24.61
N TYR A 19 -37.68 -41.48 -24.27
CA TYR A 19 -36.80 -40.54 -24.96
C TYR A 19 -36.30 -41.13 -26.29
N ARG A 20 -36.38 -40.35 -27.38
CA ARG A 20 -35.83 -40.73 -28.70
C ARG A 20 -34.46 -40.09 -28.88
N VAL A 21 -33.43 -40.93 -28.95
CA VAL A 21 -32.04 -40.49 -29.14
C VAL A 21 -31.78 -40.19 -30.62
N ASP A 22 -31.24 -39.01 -30.89
CA ASP A 22 -30.74 -38.60 -32.20
C ASP A 22 -29.25 -38.25 -32.09
N PHE A 23 -28.39 -39.08 -32.72
CA PHE A 23 -26.94 -38.86 -32.71
C PHE A 23 -26.48 -37.87 -33.78
N GLU A 24 -27.26 -37.66 -34.84
CA GLU A 24 -26.90 -36.72 -35.91
C GLU A 24 -27.23 -35.28 -35.50
N ASN A 25 -28.36 -35.10 -34.81
CA ASN A 25 -28.80 -33.81 -34.30
C ASN A 25 -29.19 -33.90 -32.81
N PRO A 26 -28.21 -34.05 -31.91
CA PRO A 26 -28.49 -34.17 -30.48
C PRO A 26 -29.11 -32.89 -29.93
N GLN A 27 -29.98 -33.05 -28.93
CA GLN A 27 -30.59 -31.94 -28.23
C GLN A 27 -29.51 -31.14 -27.50
N THR A 28 -29.39 -29.87 -27.86
CA THR A 28 -28.40 -28.96 -27.28
C THR A 28 -29.09 -27.73 -26.71
N ASP A 29 -28.62 -27.23 -25.58
CA ASP A 29 -29.02 -25.90 -25.12
C ASP A 29 -28.27 -24.83 -25.91
N ALA A 30 -28.83 -24.50 -27.08
CA ALA A 30 -28.27 -23.48 -27.98
C ALA A 30 -28.18 -22.09 -27.31
N SER A 31 -29.01 -21.82 -26.30
CA SER A 31 -28.97 -20.56 -25.56
C SER A 31 -27.73 -20.50 -24.66
N MET A 32 -27.46 -21.58 -23.93
CA MET A 32 -26.30 -21.72 -23.08
C MET A 32 -24.99 -21.68 -23.89
N VAL A 33 -24.91 -22.40 -25.00
CA VAL A 33 -23.72 -22.40 -25.87
C VAL A 33 -23.42 -21.00 -26.40
N ARG A 34 -24.44 -20.28 -26.85
CA ARG A 34 -24.31 -18.88 -27.30
C ARG A 34 -23.84 -17.97 -26.16
N ASN A 35 -24.43 -18.11 -24.97
CA ASN A 35 -24.03 -17.33 -23.80
C ASN A 35 -22.58 -17.62 -23.40
N ALA A 36 -22.14 -18.88 -23.49
CA ALA A 36 -20.77 -19.29 -23.21
C ALA A 36 -19.75 -18.49 -24.03
N TYR A 37 -19.94 -18.40 -25.36
CA TYR A 37 -19.03 -17.65 -26.23
C TYR A 37 -18.95 -16.16 -25.88
N TRP A 38 -20.09 -15.52 -25.58
CA TRP A 38 -20.12 -14.11 -25.18
C TRP A 38 -19.44 -13.88 -23.84
N ILE A 39 -19.72 -14.72 -22.84
CA ILE A 39 -19.13 -14.64 -21.52
C ILE A 39 -17.60 -14.82 -21.62
N PHE A 40 -17.15 -15.87 -22.32
CA PHE A 40 -15.72 -16.13 -22.50
C PHE A 40 -15.01 -14.98 -23.20
N GLY A 41 -15.56 -14.46 -24.30
CA GLY A 41 -14.95 -13.36 -25.03
C GLY A 41 -14.85 -12.08 -24.20
N LEU A 42 -15.96 -11.68 -23.56
CA LEU A 42 -16.03 -10.43 -22.79
C LEU A 42 -15.15 -10.48 -21.54
N GLU A 43 -15.28 -11.54 -20.74
CA GLU A 43 -14.54 -11.63 -19.48
C GLU A 43 -13.05 -11.86 -19.69
N PHE A 44 -12.67 -12.63 -20.72
CA PHE A 44 -11.27 -12.78 -21.07
C PHE A 44 -10.65 -11.44 -21.46
N ALA A 45 -11.36 -10.64 -22.26
CA ALA A 45 -10.91 -9.30 -22.62
C ALA A 45 -10.76 -8.40 -21.40
N MET A 46 -11.74 -8.43 -20.47
CA MET A 46 -11.68 -7.66 -19.23
C MET A 46 -10.52 -8.10 -18.33
N ALA A 47 -10.39 -9.40 -18.06
CA ALA A 47 -9.30 -9.94 -17.23
C ALA A 47 -7.93 -9.61 -17.82
N THR A 48 -7.77 -9.75 -19.14
CA THR A 48 -6.52 -9.41 -19.85
C THR A 48 -6.24 -7.91 -19.80
N ALA A 49 -7.24 -7.04 -19.91
CA ALA A 49 -7.06 -5.60 -19.77
C ALA A 49 -6.62 -5.21 -18.34
N PHE A 50 -7.24 -5.80 -17.32
CA PHE A 50 -6.88 -5.57 -15.91
C PHE A 50 -5.49 -6.12 -15.57
N LEU A 51 -5.12 -7.28 -16.10
CA LEU A 51 -3.77 -7.79 -15.97
C LEU A 51 -2.77 -6.90 -16.72
N GLY A 52 -3.11 -6.48 -17.94
CA GLY A 52 -2.28 -5.60 -18.77
C GLY A 52 -1.96 -4.29 -18.08
N GLN A 53 -2.95 -3.63 -17.45
CA GLN A 53 -2.65 -2.42 -16.67
C GLN A 53 -1.72 -2.70 -15.49
N ARG A 54 -1.86 -3.87 -14.84
CA ARG A 54 -1.04 -4.24 -13.69
C ARG A 54 0.40 -4.44 -14.12
N MET A 55 0.61 -5.20 -15.20
CA MET A 55 1.93 -5.44 -15.78
C MET A 55 2.58 -4.12 -16.20
N TYR A 56 1.85 -3.25 -16.90
CA TYR A 56 2.33 -1.92 -17.29
C TYR A 56 2.70 -1.06 -16.08
N THR A 57 1.86 -1.03 -15.06
CA THR A 57 2.09 -0.24 -13.85
C THR A 57 3.33 -0.72 -13.11
N ASN A 58 3.50 -2.02 -12.91
CA ASN A 58 4.63 -2.55 -12.14
C ASN A 58 5.94 -2.54 -12.93
N ALA A 59 5.90 -2.82 -14.23
CA ALA A 59 7.09 -2.80 -15.09
C ALA A 59 7.55 -1.38 -15.45
N VAL A 60 6.64 -0.50 -15.87
CA VAL A 60 6.98 0.80 -16.47
C VAL A 60 6.90 1.93 -15.45
N ILE A 61 5.80 2.02 -14.68
CA ILE A 61 5.55 3.14 -13.77
C ILE A 61 6.34 2.96 -12.47
N LEU A 62 6.14 1.85 -11.78
CA LEU A 62 6.77 1.56 -10.48
C LEU A 62 8.16 0.94 -10.63
N ARG A 63 8.49 0.39 -11.81
CA ARG A 63 9.76 -0.29 -12.12
C ARG A 63 10.16 -1.32 -11.06
N LYS A 64 9.16 -2.01 -10.51
CA LYS A 64 9.32 -2.99 -9.44
C LYS A 64 8.38 -4.16 -9.71
N PHE A 65 8.95 -5.23 -10.24
CA PHE A 65 8.25 -6.50 -10.44
C PHE A 65 8.40 -7.35 -9.19
N LEU A 66 7.28 -7.82 -8.65
CA LEU A 66 7.23 -8.54 -7.39
C LEU A 66 6.75 -9.98 -7.61
N ILE A 67 6.94 -10.85 -6.62
CA ILE A 67 6.53 -12.27 -6.71
C ILE A 67 5.05 -12.39 -7.06
N ASP A 68 4.21 -11.51 -6.53
CA ASP A 68 2.78 -11.49 -6.78
C ASP A 68 2.40 -11.19 -8.25
N ASP A 69 3.28 -10.54 -9.01
CA ASP A 69 3.11 -10.34 -10.46
C ASP A 69 3.35 -11.62 -11.26
N TYR A 70 4.36 -12.40 -10.88
CA TYR A 70 4.62 -13.70 -11.51
C TYR A 70 3.48 -14.70 -11.22
N LEU A 71 2.97 -14.71 -9.99
CA LEU A 71 1.88 -15.61 -9.60
C LEU A 71 0.60 -15.32 -10.39
N ILE A 72 0.21 -14.06 -10.53
CA ILE A 72 -1.02 -13.71 -11.26
C ILE A 72 -0.87 -13.85 -12.77
N LEU A 73 0.32 -13.62 -13.32
CA LEU A 73 0.61 -13.89 -14.72
C LEU A 73 0.51 -15.39 -15.01
N PHE A 74 1.09 -16.23 -14.15
CA PHE A 74 1.00 -17.68 -14.29
C PHE A 74 -0.44 -18.19 -14.11
N ALA A 75 -1.20 -17.61 -13.17
CA ALA A 75 -2.62 -17.90 -13.02
C ALA A 75 -3.42 -17.58 -14.30
N TRP A 76 -3.13 -16.44 -14.95
CA TRP A 76 -3.79 -16.07 -16.21
C TRP A 76 -3.45 -17.02 -17.36
N VAL A 77 -2.21 -17.50 -17.47
CA VAL A 77 -1.83 -18.53 -18.47
C VAL A 77 -2.59 -19.84 -18.23
N LEU A 78 -2.72 -20.27 -16.98
CA LEU A 78 -3.53 -21.45 -16.64
C LEU A 78 -5.02 -21.25 -16.89
N SER A 79 -5.52 -20.03 -16.68
CA SER A 79 -6.89 -19.64 -17.03
C SER A 79 -7.15 -19.78 -18.54
N ILE A 80 -6.19 -19.39 -19.38
CA ILE A 80 -6.28 -19.59 -20.85
C ILE A 80 -6.41 -21.08 -21.18
N ALA A 81 -5.61 -21.93 -20.54
CA ALA A 81 -5.68 -23.37 -20.76
C ALA A 81 -7.07 -23.93 -20.37
N ALA A 82 -7.59 -23.55 -19.20
CA ALA A 82 -8.92 -23.96 -18.73
C ALA A 82 -10.03 -23.51 -19.70
N GLN A 83 -9.99 -22.23 -20.11
CA GLN A 83 -10.96 -21.66 -21.06
C GLN A 83 -10.88 -22.32 -22.43
N SER A 84 -9.68 -22.62 -22.92
CA SER A 84 -9.48 -23.29 -24.21
C SER A 84 -10.06 -24.71 -24.19
N CYS A 85 -9.88 -25.46 -23.10
CA CYS A 85 -10.46 -26.78 -22.94
C CYS A 85 -12.00 -26.74 -22.96
N LEU A 86 -12.62 -25.81 -22.23
CA LEU A 86 -14.08 -25.67 -22.21
C LEU A 86 -14.65 -25.17 -23.53
N LEU A 87 -14.03 -24.17 -24.16
CA LEU A 87 -14.42 -23.68 -25.49
C LEU A 87 -14.39 -24.79 -26.53
N ASN A 88 -13.33 -25.62 -26.52
CA ASN A 88 -13.24 -26.77 -27.39
C ASN A 88 -14.39 -27.76 -27.13
N ALA A 89 -14.68 -28.05 -25.86
CA ALA A 89 -15.75 -28.97 -25.48
C ALA A 89 -17.14 -28.46 -25.91
N TYR A 90 -17.42 -27.16 -25.81
CA TYR A 90 -18.63 -26.55 -26.34
C TYR A 90 -18.70 -26.60 -27.88
N SER A 91 -17.60 -26.32 -28.58
CA SER A 91 -17.55 -26.35 -30.04
C SER A 91 -17.80 -27.75 -30.62
N LEU A 92 -17.37 -28.79 -29.90
CA LEU A 92 -17.54 -30.20 -30.28
C LEU A 92 -18.86 -30.79 -29.81
N LYS A 93 -19.77 -30.00 -29.23
CA LYS A 93 -21.05 -30.45 -28.64
C LYS A 93 -20.86 -31.55 -27.58
N LEU A 94 -19.82 -31.42 -26.75
CA LEU A 94 -19.48 -32.37 -25.68
C LEU A 94 -19.97 -31.92 -24.29
N LEU A 95 -20.41 -30.67 -24.17
CA LEU A 95 -21.08 -30.12 -22.99
C LEU A 95 -22.38 -29.44 -23.41
N GLY A 96 -23.39 -29.49 -22.54
CA GLY A 96 -24.73 -28.97 -22.84
C GLY A 96 -25.52 -29.84 -23.79
N VAL A 97 -25.15 -31.13 -23.83
CA VAL A 97 -25.81 -32.21 -24.56
C VAL A 97 -26.06 -33.34 -23.58
N HIS A 98 -27.20 -34.01 -23.71
CA HIS A 98 -27.56 -35.13 -22.85
C HIS A 98 -26.57 -36.29 -22.99
N ALA A 99 -26.16 -36.89 -21.87
CA ALA A 99 -25.15 -37.95 -21.84
C ALA A 99 -25.54 -39.20 -22.66
N TRP A 100 -26.83 -39.48 -22.78
CA TRP A 100 -27.38 -40.59 -23.56
C TRP A 100 -27.48 -40.31 -25.06
N GLU A 101 -27.25 -39.08 -25.50
CA GLU A 101 -27.15 -38.71 -26.93
C GLU A 101 -25.69 -38.61 -27.40
N MET A 102 -24.75 -38.96 -26.54
CA MET A 102 -23.32 -38.97 -26.87
C MET A 102 -22.80 -40.40 -27.00
N PRO A 103 -22.11 -40.71 -28.11
CA PRO A 103 -21.31 -41.93 -28.21
C PRO A 103 -20.31 -42.01 -27.05
N ILE A 104 -19.99 -43.23 -26.61
CA ILE A 104 -19.07 -43.46 -25.50
C ILE A 104 -17.71 -42.79 -25.69
N ASP A 105 -17.18 -42.74 -26.92
CA ASP A 105 -15.90 -42.10 -27.22
C ASP A 105 -15.97 -40.57 -27.08
N SER A 106 -17.12 -39.97 -27.43
CA SER A 106 -17.40 -38.55 -27.20
C SER A 106 -17.51 -38.25 -25.71
N ASN A 107 -18.15 -39.12 -24.93
CA ASN A 107 -18.24 -38.98 -23.49
C ASN A 107 -16.86 -39.07 -22.80
N THR A 108 -15.99 -39.99 -23.26
CA THR A 108 -14.60 -40.08 -22.80
C THR A 108 -13.82 -38.79 -23.10
N LYS A 109 -13.98 -38.21 -24.29
CA LYS A 109 -13.38 -36.91 -24.63
C LYS A 109 -13.93 -35.77 -23.78
N ALA A 110 -15.23 -35.74 -23.50
CA ALA A 110 -15.86 -34.75 -22.63
C ALA A 110 -15.26 -34.79 -21.22
N ASN A 111 -15.18 -35.98 -20.62
CA ASN A 111 -14.59 -36.19 -19.30
C ASN A 111 -13.11 -35.77 -19.25
N LEU A 112 -12.35 -36.04 -20.31
CA LEU A 112 -10.95 -35.61 -20.40
C LEU A 112 -10.84 -34.08 -20.40
N LEU A 113 -11.63 -33.38 -21.22
CA LEU A 113 -11.62 -31.92 -21.28
C LEU A 113 -12.06 -31.29 -19.95
N VAL A 114 -13.07 -31.85 -19.28
CA VAL A 114 -13.52 -31.39 -17.95
C VAL A 114 -12.44 -31.64 -16.88
N MET A 115 -11.74 -32.77 -16.95
CA MET A 115 -10.61 -33.06 -16.05
C MET A 115 -9.44 -32.09 -16.28
N CYS A 116 -9.03 -31.85 -17.52
CA CYS A 116 -8.00 -30.86 -17.86
C CYS A 116 -8.39 -29.46 -17.40
N THR A 117 -9.66 -29.08 -17.58
CA THR A 117 -10.21 -27.81 -17.08
C THR A 117 -10.09 -27.73 -15.57
N THR A 118 -10.49 -28.79 -14.85
CA THR A 118 -10.40 -28.83 -13.38
C THR A 118 -8.95 -28.67 -12.89
N LEU A 119 -8.01 -29.41 -13.50
CA LEU A 119 -6.60 -29.40 -13.11
C LEU A 119 -5.90 -28.08 -13.42
N THR A 120 -6.37 -27.30 -14.39
CA THR A 120 -5.85 -25.96 -14.71
C THR A 120 -6.58 -24.86 -13.92
N TYR A 121 -7.86 -25.06 -13.63
CA TYR A 121 -8.70 -24.14 -12.88
C TYR A 121 -8.31 -24.03 -11.39
N ILE A 122 -8.11 -25.16 -10.71
CA ILE A 122 -7.73 -25.19 -9.28
C ILE A 122 -6.49 -24.30 -9.03
N PRO A 123 -5.35 -24.46 -9.72
CA PRO A 123 -4.19 -23.60 -9.51
C PRO A 123 -4.46 -22.16 -9.92
N THR A 124 -5.23 -21.90 -10.99
CA THR A 124 -5.60 -20.53 -11.40
C THR A 124 -6.22 -19.74 -10.25
N THR A 125 -7.20 -20.32 -9.57
CA THR A 125 -7.88 -19.65 -8.46
C THR A 125 -6.99 -19.46 -7.25
N ILE A 126 -6.24 -20.49 -6.86
CA ILE A 126 -5.38 -20.42 -5.68
C ILE A 126 -4.23 -19.44 -5.88
N LEU A 127 -3.59 -19.43 -7.05
CA LEU A 127 -2.52 -18.48 -7.37
C LEU A 127 -3.03 -17.04 -7.36
N SER A 128 -4.22 -16.79 -7.91
CA SER A 128 -4.85 -15.46 -7.86
C SER A 128 -5.14 -15.01 -6.42
N LYS A 129 -5.60 -15.92 -5.56
CA LYS A 129 -5.80 -15.66 -4.13
C LYS A 129 -4.48 -15.41 -3.39
N LEU A 130 -3.42 -16.15 -3.73
CA LEU A 130 -2.09 -15.93 -3.16
C LEU A 130 -1.53 -14.55 -3.54
N THR A 131 -1.73 -14.07 -4.78
CA THR A 131 -1.40 -12.69 -5.17
C THR A 131 -2.08 -11.66 -4.25
N LEU A 132 -3.35 -11.87 -3.90
CA LEU A 132 -4.06 -11.02 -2.93
C LEU A 132 -3.46 -11.14 -1.52
N CYS A 133 -3.12 -12.35 -1.04
CA CYS A 133 -2.44 -12.53 0.25
C CYS A 133 -1.11 -11.76 0.31
N PHE A 134 -0.27 -11.81 -0.74
CA PHE A 134 0.98 -11.04 -0.79
C PHE A 134 0.74 -9.53 -0.81
N PHE A 135 -0.30 -9.07 -1.50
CA PHE A 135 -0.71 -7.68 -1.44
C PHE A 135 -1.16 -7.28 -0.01
N TYR A 136 -2.01 -8.10 0.61
CA TYR A 136 -2.49 -7.87 1.96
C TYR A 136 -1.38 -7.88 2.99
N TYR A 137 -0.41 -8.79 2.91
CA TYR A 137 0.74 -8.82 3.81
C TYR A 137 1.50 -7.47 3.86
N ARG A 138 1.57 -6.76 2.73
CA ARG A 138 2.24 -5.45 2.63
C ARG A 138 1.38 -4.27 3.10
N LEU A 139 0.09 -4.49 3.35
CA LEU A 139 -0.85 -3.42 3.69
C LEU A 139 -0.71 -2.97 5.15
N SER A 140 -0.43 -3.88 6.08
CA SER A 140 -0.35 -3.58 7.51
C SER A 140 0.75 -4.39 8.19
N PRO A 141 1.60 -3.75 9.01
CA PRO A 141 2.65 -4.43 9.78
C PRO A 141 2.13 -5.07 11.08
N SER A 142 0.83 -4.99 11.39
CA SER A 142 0.27 -5.59 12.61
C SER A 142 0.45 -7.11 12.62
N LEU A 143 1.00 -7.65 13.72
CA LEU A 143 1.28 -9.09 13.86
C LEU A 143 0.01 -9.94 13.71
N TRP A 144 -1.09 -9.57 14.38
CA TRP A 144 -2.38 -10.26 14.27
C TRP A 144 -2.90 -10.32 12.83
N TYR A 145 -2.73 -9.22 12.11
CA TYR A 145 -3.13 -9.14 10.71
C TYR A 145 -2.22 -10.01 9.82
N GLN A 146 -0.90 -9.97 10.03
CA GLN A 146 0.04 -10.82 9.30
C GLN A 146 -0.20 -12.31 9.55
N TYR A 147 -0.46 -12.73 10.80
CA TYR A 147 -0.84 -14.11 11.12
C TYR A 147 -2.11 -14.55 10.38
N SER A 148 -3.10 -13.68 10.28
CA SER A 148 -4.34 -13.97 9.55
C SER A 148 -4.10 -14.15 8.04
N VAL A 149 -3.22 -13.32 7.46
CA VAL A 149 -2.81 -13.45 6.05
C VAL A 149 -2.02 -14.74 5.83
N TYR A 150 -1.08 -15.07 6.71
CA TYR A 150 -0.31 -16.33 6.62
C TYR A 150 -1.21 -17.55 6.73
N PHE A 151 -2.16 -17.55 7.68
CA PHE A 151 -3.13 -18.63 7.82
C PHE A 151 -3.99 -18.81 6.56
N THR A 152 -4.48 -17.72 5.99
CA THR A 152 -5.26 -17.74 4.74
C THR A 152 -4.42 -18.26 3.57
N GLY A 153 -3.17 -17.79 3.43
CA GLY A 153 -2.23 -18.26 2.40
C GLY A 153 -1.88 -19.73 2.56
N PHE A 154 -1.68 -20.20 3.80
CA PHE A 154 -1.47 -21.61 4.11
C PHE A 154 -2.68 -22.45 3.70
N LEU A 155 -3.90 -22.04 4.07
CA LEU A 155 -5.13 -22.74 3.71
C LEU A 155 -5.30 -22.86 2.19
N CYS A 156 -5.07 -21.76 1.46
CA CYS A 156 -5.06 -21.73 0.00
C CYS A 156 -4.06 -22.75 -0.57
N SER A 157 -2.81 -22.71 -0.10
CA SER A 157 -1.73 -23.56 -0.62
C SER A 157 -1.95 -25.04 -0.28
N ALA A 158 -2.43 -25.34 0.92
CA ALA A 158 -2.78 -26.69 1.35
C ALA A 158 -3.94 -27.27 0.54
N SER A 159 -4.98 -26.45 0.27
CA SER A 159 -6.11 -26.86 -0.57
C SER A 159 -5.68 -27.15 -2.01
N LEU A 160 -4.75 -26.36 -2.58
CA LEU A 160 -4.19 -26.62 -3.89
C LEU A 160 -3.53 -28.00 -3.94
N VAL A 161 -2.58 -28.27 -3.04
CA VAL A 161 -1.85 -29.54 -3.04
C VAL A 161 -2.81 -30.71 -2.81
N GLY A 162 -3.65 -30.65 -1.78
CA GLY A 162 -4.53 -31.76 -1.41
C GLY A 162 -5.56 -32.09 -2.50
N ILE A 163 -6.26 -31.07 -3.01
CA ILE A 163 -7.38 -31.28 -3.94
C ILE A 163 -6.86 -31.58 -5.35
N TRP A 164 -5.82 -30.90 -5.80
CA TRP A 164 -5.26 -31.11 -7.13
C TRP A 164 -4.75 -32.54 -7.30
N PHE A 165 -3.98 -33.05 -6.32
CA PHE A 165 -3.53 -34.44 -6.35
C PHE A 165 -4.68 -35.44 -6.16
N SER A 166 -5.71 -35.09 -5.37
CA SER A 166 -6.90 -35.95 -5.24
C SER A 166 -7.66 -36.08 -6.56
N VAL A 167 -7.76 -35.02 -7.36
CA VAL A 167 -8.37 -35.07 -8.69
C VAL A 167 -7.49 -35.84 -9.67
N LEU A 168 -6.17 -35.58 -9.68
CA LEU A 168 -5.24 -36.24 -10.60
C LEU A 168 -5.17 -37.76 -10.36
N PHE A 169 -5.11 -38.18 -9.11
CA PHE A 169 -4.96 -39.58 -8.70
C PHE A 169 -6.28 -40.21 -8.22
N ALA A 170 -7.43 -39.68 -8.69
CA ALA A 170 -8.74 -40.15 -8.25
C ALA A 170 -9.00 -41.63 -8.59
N CYS A 171 -8.37 -42.16 -9.64
CA CYS A 171 -8.57 -43.53 -10.11
C CYS A 171 -7.24 -44.28 -10.27
N LYS A 172 -7.31 -45.60 -10.09
CA LYS A 172 -6.22 -46.54 -10.42
C LYS A 172 -6.72 -47.54 -11.48
N PRO A 173 -6.20 -47.52 -12.71
CA PRO A 173 -5.21 -46.58 -13.27
C PRO A 173 -5.76 -45.16 -13.47
N ILE A 174 -4.88 -44.17 -13.56
CA ILE A 174 -5.24 -42.74 -13.71
C ILE A 174 -6.12 -42.50 -14.95
N ALA A 175 -5.90 -43.27 -16.02
CA ALA A 175 -6.69 -43.19 -17.26
C ALA A 175 -8.19 -43.46 -17.07
N ALA A 176 -8.58 -44.27 -16.06
CA ALA A 176 -9.98 -44.45 -15.70
C ALA A 176 -10.63 -43.18 -15.11
N GLY A 177 -9.84 -42.13 -14.89
CA GLY A 177 -10.31 -40.78 -14.57
C GLY A 177 -11.22 -40.21 -15.66
N TRP A 178 -10.84 -40.37 -16.93
CA TRP A 178 -11.56 -39.83 -18.08
C TRP A 178 -12.11 -40.91 -19.03
N ASP A 179 -11.45 -42.07 -19.12
CA ASP A 179 -11.86 -43.16 -19.99
C ASP A 179 -12.95 -44.02 -19.33
N VAL A 180 -14.17 -43.90 -19.85
CA VAL A 180 -15.33 -44.63 -19.38
C VAL A 180 -15.17 -46.13 -19.58
N ARG A 181 -14.50 -46.58 -20.65
CA ARG A 181 -14.30 -48.01 -20.93
C ARG A 181 -13.39 -48.66 -19.88
N MET A 182 -12.37 -47.94 -19.44
CA MET A 182 -11.43 -48.39 -18.40
C MET A 182 -12.01 -48.30 -16.99
N SER A 183 -13.13 -47.59 -16.78
CA SER A 183 -13.79 -47.51 -15.48
C SER A 183 -14.34 -48.85 -15.00
N VAL A 184 -14.66 -49.75 -15.93
CA VAL A 184 -15.18 -51.10 -15.66
C VAL A 184 -14.03 -52.01 -15.21
N GLY A 185 -13.66 -51.92 -13.93
CA GLY A 185 -12.57 -52.69 -13.32
C GLY A 185 -11.50 -51.82 -12.65
N ALA A 186 -11.59 -50.50 -12.80
CA ALA A 186 -10.76 -49.58 -12.04
C ALA A 186 -11.32 -49.34 -10.64
N THR A 187 -10.43 -49.09 -9.69
CA THR A 187 -10.82 -48.60 -8.35
C THR A 187 -10.68 -47.08 -8.34
N CYS A 188 -11.79 -46.37 -8.17
CA CYS A 188 -11.83 -44.91 -8.07
C CYS A 188 -12.33 -44.46 -6.70
N ILE A 189 -11.80 -43.34 -6.20
CA ILE A 189 -12.37 -42.66 -5.03
C ILE A 189 -13.67 -41.96 -5.42
N ASN A 190 -14.54 -41.72 -4.43
CA ASN A 190 -15.78 -40.99 -4.64
C ASN A 190 -15.47 -39.54 -5.06
N ARG A 191 -15.85 -39.15 -6.27
CA ARG A 191 -15.51 -37.84 -6.88
C ARG A 191 -16.35 -36.68 -6.33
N PRO A 192 -17.69 -36.77 -6.19
CA PRO A 192 -18.50 -35.68 -5.66
C PRO A 192 -17.96 -35.02 -4.38
N PRO A 193 -17.53 -35.76 -3.34
CA PRO A 193 -16.96 -35.15 -2.14
C PRO A 193 -15.74 -34.26 -2.41
N ILE A 194 -14.89 -34.60 -3.38
CA ILE A 194 -13.69 -33.83 -3.74
C ILE A 194 -14.10 -32.47 -4.31
N TYR A 195 -15.05 -32.47 -5.24
CA TYR A 195 -15.55 -31.25 -5.87
C TYR A 195 -16.33 -30.36 -4.90
N ILE A 196 -17.13 -30.96 -4.02
CA ILE A 196 -17.83 -30.22 -2.94
C ILE A 196 -16.82 -29.59 -1.99
N THR A 197 -15.78 -30.34 -1.60
CA THR A 197 -14.70 -29.84 -0.74
C THR A 197 -13.96 -28.68 -1.41
N GLN A 198 -13.66 -28.78 -2.70
CA GLN A 198 -13.06 -27.70 -3.49
C GLN A 198 -13.92 -26.44 -3.50
N ALA A 199 -15.22 -26.57 -3.78
CA ALA A 199 -16.12 -25.43 -3.81
C ALA A 199 -16.29 -24.79 -2.41
N ALA A 200 -16.34 -25.61 -1.35
CA ALA A 200 -16.44 -25.13 0.02
C ALA A 200 -15.18 -24.38 0.48
N PHE A 201 -13.98 -24.94 0.27
CA PHE A 201 -12.71 -24.23 0.55
C PHE A 201 -12.57 -22.96 -0.29
N GLY A 202 -13.03 -22.99 -1.54
CA GLY A 202 -13.15 -21.81 -2.40
C GLY A 202 -13.94 -20.69 -1.72
N CYS A 203 -15.16 -20.99 -1.26
CA CYS A 203 -16.01 -20.01 -0.56
C CYS A 203 -15.39 -19.51 0.74
N ILE A 204 -14.85 -20.42 1.57
CA ILE A 204 -14.23 -20.06 2.86
C ILE A 204 -13.06 -19.10 2.65
N THR A 205 -12.19 -19.40 1.68
CA THR A 205 -11.03 -18.55 1.38
C THR A 205 -11.43 -17.20 0.78
N ASP A 206 -12.53 -17.12 0.02
CA ASP A 206 -13.06 -15.84 -0.48
C ASP A 206 -13.60 -14.96 0.67
N VAL A 207 -14.33 -15.56 1.61
CA VAL A 207 -14.79 -14.84 2.82
C VAL A 207 -13.60 -14.33 3.62
N MET A 208 -12.57 -15.16 3.83
CA MET A 208 -11.36 -14.76 4.55
C MET A 208 -10.66 -13.57 3.87
N LEU A 209 -10.49 -13.61 2.55
CA LEU A 209 -9.87 -12.53 1.78
C LEU A 209 -10.69 -11.25 1.75
N LEU A 210 -12.02 -11.36 1.79
CA LEU A 210 -12.92 -10.22 1.88
C LEU A 210 -12.88 -9.57 3.27
N VAL A 211 -12.84 -10.37 4.33
CA VAL A 211 -12.83 -9.87 5.72
C VAL A 211 -11.48 -9.29 6.11
N LEU A 212 -10.37 -9.85 5.62
CA LEU A 212 -9.00 -9.46 5.96
C LEU A 212 -8.74 -7.93 5.96
N PRO A 213 -9.07 -7.17 4.89
CA PRO A 213 -8.80 -5.74 4.87
C PRO A 213 -9.74 -4.90 5.76
N ILE A 214 -10.89 -5.41 6.22
CA ILE A 214 -11.92 -4.61 6.93
C ILE A 214 -11.37 -3.91 8.20
N PRO A 215 -10.68 -4.59 9.13
CA PRO A 215 -10.21 -3.95 10.36
C PRO A 215 -9.20 -2.83 10.08
N THR A 216 -8.30 -3.05 9.12
CA THR A 216 -7.30 -2.05 8.69
C THR A 216 -7.96 -0.81 8.09
N VAL A 217 -9.13 -0.97 7.50
CA VAL A 217 -9.87 0.10 6.81
C VAL A 217 -10.71 0.93 7.75
N ILE A 218 -11.34 0.30 8.74
CA ILE A 218 -12.18 1.00 9.73
C ILE A 218 -11.32 1.90 10.63
N GLY A 219 -10.08 1.50 10.92
CA GLY A 219 -9.18 2.25 11.81
C GLY A 219 -8.44 3.42 11.17
N LEU A 220 -8.51 3.62 9.84
CA LEU A 220 -7.64 4.57 9.14
C LEU A 220 -8.45 5.71 8.48
N GLN A 221 -8.17 6.95 8.87
CA GLN A 221 -8.72 8.16 8.24
C GLN A 221 -8.09 8.37 6.84
N MET A 222 -8.51 7.56 5.88
CA MET A 222 -8.04 7.64 4.50
C MET A 222 -8.71 8.78 3.73
N SER A 223 -7.98 9.40 2.81
CA SER A 223 -8.55 10.34 1.85
C SER A 223 -9.65 9.66 1.02
N THR A 224 -10.71 10.39 0.65
CA THR A 224 -11.84 9.85 -0.15
C THR A 224 -11.40 9.13 -1.42
N ARG A 225 -10.24 9.53 -1.98
CA ARG A 225 -9.61 8.93 -3.16
C ARG A 225 -8.96 7.55 -2.87
N GLN A 226 -8.43 7.32 -1.68
CA GLN A 226 -7.97 5.99 -1.22
C GLN A 226 -9.15 5.08 -0.93
N LYS A 227 -10.21 5.65 -0.34
CA LYS A 227 -11.45 4.94 -0.03
C LYS A 227 -12.11 4.36 -1.28
N LEU A 228 -12.07 5.07 -2.42
CA LEU A 228 -12.69 4.59 -3.67
C LEU A 228 -12.03 3.32 -4.25
N GLY A 229 -10.69 3.26 -4.30
CA GLY A 229 -9.99 2.07 -4.82
C GLY A 229 -10.21 0.83 -3.95
N LEU A 230 -10.30 1.07 -2.65
CA LEU A 230 -10.62 0.05 -1.67
C LEU A 230 -12.07 -0.43 -1.76
N VAL A 231 -13.04 0.49 -1.95
CA VAL A 231 -14.44 0.14 -2.24
C VAL A 231 -14.53 -0.70 -3.51
N GLY A 232 -13.74 -0.39 -4.55
CA GLY A 232 -13.64 -1.21 -5.76
C GLY A 232 -13.14 -2.64 -5.48
N LEU A 233 -12.12 -2.79 -4.63
CA LEU A 233 -11.62 -4.09 -4.19
C LEU A 233 -12.68 -4.88 -3.42
N PHE A 234 -13.39 -4.24 -2.50
CA PHE A 234 -14.50 -4.87 -1.78
C PHE A 234 -15.68 -5.24 -2.67
N ALA A 235 -16.03 -4.39 -3.64
CA ALA A 235 -17.13 -4.64 -4.57
C ALA A 235 -16.84 -5.88 -5.43
N ILE A 236 -15.67 -5.92 -6.08
CA ILE A 236 -15.28 -7.07 -6.92
C ILE A 236 -15.05 -8.31 -6.06
N GLY A 237 -14.44 -8.17 -4.88
CA GLY A 237 -14.30 -9.27 -3.92
C GLY A 237 -15.64 -9.84 -3.44
N SER A 238 -16.67 -8.99 -3.31
CA SER A 238 -18.03 -9.45 -2.97
C SER A 238 -18.66 -10.21 -4.12
N ILE A 239 -18.45 -9.76 -5.37
CA ILE A 239 -18.93 -10.46 -6.57
C ILE A 239 -18.26 -11.84 -6.66
N THR A 240 -16.95 -11.95 -6.45
CA THR A 240 -16.26 -13.26 -6.45
C THR A 240 -16.81 -14.22 -5.41
N LEU A 241 -17.19 -13.72 -4.22
CA LEU A 241 -17.83 -14.55 -3.21
C LEU A 241 -19.21 -15.05 -3.66
N ILE A 242 -20.02 -14.18 -4.25
CA ILE A 242 -21.34 -14.56 -4.79
C ILE A 242 -21.18 -15.64 -5.87
N THR A 243 -20.22 -15.48 -6.79
CA THR A 243 -19.99 -16.47 -7.85
C THR A 243 -19.57 -17.83 -7.28
N SER A 244 -18.73 -17.84 -6.25
CA SER A 244 -18.31 -19.07 -5.57
C SER A 244 -19.48 -19.79 -4.90
N ILE A 245 -20.41 -19.04 -4.27
CA ILE A 245 -21.63 -19.58 -3.65
C ILE A 245 -22.58 -20.14 -4.71
N VAL A 246 -22.85 -19.38 -5.79
CA VAL A 246 -23.72 -19.83 -6.88
C VAL A 246 -23.20 -21.13 -7.47
N ARG A 247 -21.89 -21.22 -7.73
CA ARG A 247 -21.29 -22.46 -8.20
C ARG A 247 -21.46 -23.61 -7.21
N LEU A 248 -21.23 -23.38 -5.90
CA LEU A 248 -21.42 -24.44 -4.90
C LEU A 248 -22.87 -24.96 -4.92
N VAL A 249 -23.86 -24.07 -5.02
CA VAL A 249 -25.29 -24.43 -5.07
C VAL A 249 -25.62 -25.21 -6.34
N LEU A 250 -25.09 -24.82 -7.50
CA LEU A 250 -25.32 -25.54 -8.76
C LEU A 250 -24.59 -26.88 -8.81
N LEU A 251 -23.41 -26.98 -8.21
CA LEU A 251 -22.59 -28.18 -8.23
C LEU A 251 -23.21 -29.33 -7.43
N LEU A 252 -23.89 -29.04 -6.31
CA LEU A 252 -24.49 -30.04 -5.43
C LEU A 252 -25.48 -30.98 -6.15
N PRO A 253 -26.52 -30.50 -6.84
CA PRO A 253 -27.43 -31.38 -7.59
C PRO A 253 -26.74 -31.99 -8.81
N SER A 254 -25.90 -31.25 -9.53
CA SER A 254 -25.27 -31.69 -10.78
C SER A 254 -24.36 -32.92 -10.61
N LEU A 255 -23.73 -33.08 -9.45
CA LEU A 255 -22.89 -34.25 -9.17
C LEU A 255 -23.67 -35.54 -8.93
N SER A 256 -24.94 -35.43 -8.52
CA SER A 256 -25.85 -36.57 -8.29
C SER A 256 -26.69 -36.92 -9.51
N ASN A 257 -26.77 -36.02 -10.50
CA ASN A 257 -27.53 -36.24 -11.71
C ASN A 257 -26.85 -37.29 -12.61
N PRO A 258 -27.59 -38.27 -13.15
CA PRO A 258 -27.03 -39.23 -14.10
C PRO A 258 -26.63 -38.56 -15.42
N ASP A 259 -27.25 -37.42 -15.73
CA ASP A 259 -26.96 -36.60 -16.90
C ASP A 259 -25.95 -35.48 -16.58
N GLN A 260 -24.73 -35.91 -16.34
CA GLN A 260 -23.67 -35.00 -15.89
C GLN A 260 -23.25 -34.00 -16.97
N SER A 261 -23.21 -34.39 -18.25
CA SER A 261 -22.79 -33.50 -19.35
C SER A 261 -23.74 -32.33 -19.60
N TRP A 262 -25.05 -32.53 -19.35
CA TRP A 262 -26.04 -31.47 -19.36
C TRP A 262 -25.96 -30.62 -18.09
N SER A 263 -25.99 -31.27 -16.92
CA SER A 263 -26.08 -30.58 -15.61
C SER A 263 -24.81 -29.81 -15.23
N LEU A 264 -23.63 -30.25 -15.67
CA LEU A 264 -22.36 -29.58 -15.37
C LEU A 264 -22.08 -28.39 -16.28
N ALA A 265 -22.75 -28.28 -17.43
CA ALA A 265 -22.43 -27.27 -18.42
C ALA A 265 -22.60 -25.84 -17.86
N GLU A 266 -23.71 -25.58 -17.17
CA GLU A 266 -23.90 -24.30 -16.47
C GLU A 266 -22.80 -24.07 -15.40
N GLY A 267 -22.48 -25.09 -14.61
CA GLY A 267 -21.42 -25.02 -13.60
C GLY A 267 -20.04 -24.68 -14.21
N CYS A 268 -19.73 -25.21 -15.40
CA CYS A 268 -18.50 -24.92 -16.12
C CYS A 268 -18.42 -23.45 -16.60
N LEU A 269 -19.55 -22.77 -16.84
CA LEU A 269 -19.54 -21.33 -17.12
C LEU A 269 -19.10 -20.54 -15.89
N TRP A 270 -19.68 -20.86 -14.73
CA TRP A 270 -19.33 -20.21 -13.46
C TRP A 270 -17.87 -20.39 -13.05
N VAL A 271 -17.26 -21.53 -13.41
CA VAL A 271 -15.83 -21.78 -13.21
C VAL A 271 -14.96 -20.72 -13.91
N ILE A 272 -15.32 -20.31 -15.12
CA ILE A 272 -14.55 -19.31 -15.89
C ILE A 272 -14.83 -17.89 -15.38
N ILE A 273 -16.10 -17.60 -15.07
CA ILE A 273 -16.51 -16.33 -14.45
C ILE A 273 -15.71 -16.07 -13.18
N GLU A 274 -15.64 -17.05 -12.27
CA GLU A 274 -14.88 -16.95 -11.03
C GLU A 274 -13.37 -16.78 -11.28
N ALA A 275 -12.78 -17.57 -12.19
CA ALA A 275 -11.35 -17.46 -12.50
C ALA A 275 -10.97 -16.06 -13.01
N ASN A 276 -11.74 -15.53 -13.96
CA ASN A 276 -11.50 -14.20 -14.53
C ASN A 276 -11.73 -13.09 -13.50
N LEU A 277 -12.77 -13.20 -12.67
CA LEU A 277 -13.04 -12.25 -11.58
C LEU A 277 -11.92 -12.24 -10.53
N LEU A 278 -11.36 -13.40 -10.17
CA LEU A 278 -10.23 -13.48 -9.24
C LEU A 278 -8.97 -12.80 -9.82
N ILE A 279 -8.68 -12.98 -11.11
CA ILE A 279 -7.57 -12.29 -11.80
C ILE A 279 -7.81 -10.77 -11.84
N MET A 280 -9.03 -10.33 -12.15
CA MET A 280 -9.40 -8.92 -12.10
C MET A 280 -9.22 -8.35 -10.68
N CYS A 281 -9.72 -9.06 -9.66
CA CYS A 281 -9.60 -8.68 -8.25
C CYS A 281 -8.14 -8.54 -7.82
N GLY A 282 -7.29 -9.52 -8.16
CA GLY A 282 -5.85 -9.48 -7.90
C GLY A 282 -5.13 -8.33 -8.60
N SER A 283 -5.74 -7.75 -9.65
CA SER A 283 -5.17 -6.65 -10.42
C SER A 283 -5.64 -5.26 -9.98
N LEU A 284 -6.67 -5.16 -9.15
CA LEU A 284 -7.18 -3.87 -8.64
C LEU A 284 -6.20 -3.03 -7.83
N PRO A 285 -5.28 -3.59 -7.02
CA PRO A 285 -4.37 -2.79 -6.22
C PRO A 285 -3.52 -1.79 -7.02
N THR A 286 -3.13 -2.15 -8.25
CA THR A 286 -2.31 -1.30 -9.13
C THR A 286 -3.15 -0.34 -9.97
N LEU A 287 -4.46 -0.61 -10.13
CA LEU A 287 -5.36 0.16 -10.99
C LEU A 287 -5.39 1.65 -10.59
N ARG A 288 -5.32 1.95 -9.30
CA ARG A 288 -5.25 3.33 -8.81
C ARG A 288 -4.01 4.06 -9.33
N VAL A 289 -2.85 3.41 -9.27
CA VAL A 289 -1.58 4.00 -9.73
C VAL A 289 -1.61 4.16 -11.25
N PHE A 290 -2.19 3.19 -11.96
CA PHE A 290 -2.42 3.27 -13.40
C PHE A 290 -3.26 4.50 -13.78
N LEU A 291 -4.47 4.62 -13.21
CA LEU A 291 -5.41 5.69 -13.54
C LEU A 291 -4.85 7.08 -13.25
N LYS A 292 -4.07 7.23 -12.16
CA LYS A 292 -3.41 8.50 -11.82
C LYS A 292 -2.41 8.94 -12.89
N ASN A 293 -1.67 8.01 -13.49
CA ASN A 293 -0.59 8.34 -14.43
C ASN A 293 -1.05 8.37 -15.89
N VAL A 294 -1.98 7.48 -16.27
CA VAL A 294 -2.39 7.31 -17.68
C VAL A 294 -3.66 8.09 -18.01
N ALA A 295 -4.59 8.22 -17.06
CA ALA A 295 -5.88 8.88 -17.28
C ALA A 295 -6.22 9.86 -16.14
N PRO A 296 -5.39 10.89 -15.87
CA PRO A 296 -5.61 11.82 -14.77
C PRO A 296 -6.95 12.57 -14.85
N ARG A 297 -7.49 12.73 -16.07
CA ARG A 297 -8.80 13.32 -16.33
C ARG A 297 -9.98 12.47 -15.82
N VAL A 298 -9.86 11.14 -15.81
CA VAL A 298 -10.89 10.22 -15.29
C VAL A 298 -11.01 10.32 -13.76
N LEU A 299 -9.92 10.65 -13.08
CA LEU A 299 -9.92 10.92 -11.63
C LEU A 299 -10.31 12.36 -11.26
N GLY A 300 -10.69 13.18 -12.25
CA GLY A 300 -11.23 14.51 -12.02
C GLY A 300 -10.21 15.62 -11.78
N ASP A 301 -8.96 15.49 -12.25
CA ASP A 301 -8.08 16.66 -12.36
C ASP A 301 -8.53 17.50 -13.55
N LYS A 302 -9.44 18.46 -13.30
CA LYS A 302 -9.71 19.57 -14.22
C LYS A 302 -8.45 20.40 -14.36
N SER A 303 -7.63 20.09 -15.37
CA SER A 303 -6.56 20.98 -15.80
C SER A 303 -7.19 22.27 -16.31
N THR A 304 -7.20 23.33 -15.51
CA THR A 304 -7.58 24.68 -15.94
C THR A 304 -6.57 25.14 -16.98
N ARG A 305 -6.93 25.00 -18.26
CA ARG A 305 -6.17 25.56 -19.38
C ARG A 305 -6.53 27.05 -19.45
N LYS A 306 -5.63 27.93 -19.01
CA LYS A 306 -5.80 29.39 -19.18
C LYS A 306 -5.39 29.78 -20.60
N GLY A 307 -6.32 30.42 -21.31
CA GLY A 307 -6.07 31.04 -22.61
C GLY A 307 -5.13 32.24 -22.48
N SER A 308 -4.36 32.44 -23.54
CA SER A 308 -3.44 33.55 -23.77
C SER A 308 -4.20 34.84 -24.06
N GLU A 309 -3.99 35.86 -23.24
CA GLU A 309 -4.19 37.27 -23.61
C GLU A 309 -2.88 38.01 -23.32
N GLU A 310 -2.35 38.64 -24.37
CA GLU A 310 -1.25 39.62 -24.32
C GLU A 310 -1.78 40.93 -23.73
N GLN A 311 -1.07 41.54 -22.76
CA GLN A 311 -0.44 42.85 -22.93
C GLN A 311 0.21 43.39 -21.65
N SER A 312 1.40 43.97 -21.87
CA SER A 312 2.04 45.09 -21.18
C SER A 312 2.75 44.86 -19.83
N GLY A 313 4.05 44.58 -19.93
CA GLY A 313 5.09 45.49 -19.45
C GLY A 313 5.14 45.87 -17.96
N SER A 314 5.70 44.98 -17.13
CA SER A 314 6.57 45.37 -16.01
C SER A 314 7.44 44.19 -15.61
N ALA A 315 8.76 44.38 -15.63
CA ALA A 315 9.75 43.35 -15.35
C ALA A 315 9.70 42.96 -13.86
N ASN A 316 9.17 41.77 -13.56
CA ASN A 316 9.37 41.10 -12.28
C ASN A 316 9.99 39.72 -12.50
N PHE A 317 11.12 39.52 -11.84
CA PHE A 317 11.87 38.27 -11.78
C PHE A 317 11.02 37.15 -11.15
N GLY A 318 11.12 35.95 -11.73
CA GLY A 318 10.49 34.66 -11.40
C GLY A 318 9.71 34.47 -10.10
N LEU A 319 8.45 34.06 -10.23
CA LEU A 319 7.73 33.25 -9.24
C LEU A 319 6.94 32.14 -9.94
N HIS A 320 7.54 30.95 -10.04
CA HIS A 320 6.86 29.73 -10.48
C HIS A 320 6.24 29.04 -9.26
N THR A 321 4.93 29.17 -9.09
CA THR A 321 4.16 28.40 -8.10
C THR A 321 3.74 27.07 -8.71
N PHE A 322 4.18 25.96 -8.11
CA PHE A 322 3.75 24.62 -8.50
C PHE A 322 2.71 24.08 -7.49
N GLY A 323 1.50 23.74 -7.99
CA GLY A 323 0.63 22.75 -7.34
C GLY A 323 -0.74 23.20 -6.81
N GLY A 324 -1.45 24.11 -7.47
CA GLY A 324 -2.84 24.45 -7.12
C GLY A 324 -3.89 23.50 -7.71
N SER A 325 -4.68 22.85 -6.84
CA SER A 325 -6.05 22.41 -7.18
C SER A 325 -7.03 23.06 -6.20
N ASN A 326 -8.02 23.76 -6.74
CA ASN A 326 -8.99 24.60 -6.05
C ASN A 326 -9.89 23.83 -5.07
N GLY A 327 -9.82 24.23 -3.80
CA GLY A 327 -10.77 23.97 -2.73
C GLY A 327 -10.40 24.85 -1.54
N PRO A 328 -11.35 25.31 -0.70
CA PRO A 328 -11.03 26.17 0.44
C PRO A 328 -10.19 25.35 1.42
N ARG A 329 -8.89 25.63 1.47
CA ARG A 329 -7.99 24.99 2.44
C ARG A 329 -8.35 25.47 3.84
N ARG A 330 -8.47 24.52 4.78
CA ARG A 330 -8.18 24.79 6.19
C ARG A 330 -6.71 25.21 6.28
N LYS A 331 -6.49 26.31 6.96
CA LYS A 331 -5.27 27.11 7.06
C LYS A 331 -4.27 26.46 8.04
N PHE A 332 -3.77 25.27 7.72
CA PHE A 332 -2.85 24.53 8.60
C PHE A 332 -1.51 24.13 7.94
N ASP A 333 -1.05 24.88 6.93
CA ASP A 333 0.19 24.54 6.19
C ASP A 333 1.15 25.71 5.96
N THR A 334 0.88 26.91 6.50
CA THR A 334 1.79 28.05 6.33
C THR A 334 2.77 28.05 7.50
N LEU A 335 4.06 27.82 7.22
CA LEU A 335 5.30 28.19 7.96
C LEU A 335 6.49 27.37 7.39
N VAL A 336 7.67 27.89 7.06
CA VAL A 336 8.40 29.11 7.45
C VAL A 336 9.25 29.55 6.27
N GLU A 337 9.18 30.83 5.90
CA GLU A 337 10.32 31.69 5.57
C GLU A 337 9.84 33.14 5.78
N LEU A 338 9.98 33.63 7.02
CA LEU A 338 9.94 35.06 7.30
C LEU A 338 11.39 35.47 7.50
N GLU A 339 12.01 35.87 6.40
CA GLU A 339 13.29 36.53 6.41
C GLU A 339 13.02 38.04 6.52
N HIS A 340 13.54 38.60 7.61
CA HIS A 340 13.91 40.00 7.79
C HIS A 340 12.86 41.07 7.39
N ASP A 341 12.04 41.50 8.35
CA ASP A 341 11.61 42.90 8.40
C ASP A 341 11.59 43.37 9.86
N THR A 342 12.55 44.25 10.16
CA THR A 342 12.58 45.09 11.35
C THR A 342 11.32 45.95 11.36
N HIS A 343 10.29 45.57 12.13
CA HIS A 343 9.28 46.43 12.79
C HIS A 343 8.09 45.58 13.25
N PHE A 344 8.29 44.68 14.22
CA PHE A 344 7.16 44.04 14.91
C PHE A 344 6.66 44.97 16.02
N ASN A 345 5.62 45.74 15.72
CA ASN A 345 5.05 46.72 16.65
C ASN A 345 4.10 46.01 17.64
N ARG A 346 4.48 45.96 18.92
CA ARG A 346 3.81 45.21 20.02
C ARG A 346 2.39 45.70 20.37
N ALA A 347 1.82 46.63 19.61
CA ALA A 347 0.56 47.31 19.91
C ALA A 347 -0.70 46.68 19.28
N SER A 348 -0.59 45.66 18.41
CA SER A 348 -1.77 45.11 17.70
C SER A 348 -2.55 44.02 18.44
N LEU A 349 -2.16 43.68 19.67
CA LEU A 349 -2.73 42.56 20.47
C LEU A 349 -3.50 43.04 21.71
N ARG A 350 -4.29 44.11 21.61
CA ARG A 350 -5.29 44.44 22.65
C ARG A 350 -6.71 44.19 22.14
N PRO A 351 -7.58 43.55 22.93
CA PRO A 351 -9.00 43.49 22.62
C PRO A 351 -9.67 44.78 23.15
N GLU A 352 -10.15 45.64 22.27
CA GLU A 352 -11.08 46.71 22.66
C GLU A 352 -12.51 46.35 22.26
N GLY A 353 -13.38 46.33 23.26
CA GLY A 353 -14.83 46.30 23.08
C GLY A 353 -15.43 47.70 22.99
N MET A 354 -16.68 47.72 22.53
CA MET A 354 -17.70 48.78 22.66
C MET A 354 -17.73 49.92 21.63
N ALA A 355 -18.64 49.75 20.66
CA ALA A 355 -19.53 50.72 20.00
C ALA A 355 -19.16 52.23 19.88
N ARG A 356 -19.22 52.75 18.63
CA ARG A 356 -20.28 53.66 18.08
C ARG A 356 -19.73 54.76 17.13
N ALA A 357 -20.15 54.66 15.87
CA ALA A 357 -20.56 55.70 14.89
C ALA A 357 -19.64 56.87 14.43
N LYS A 358 -19.60 56.98 13.08
CA LYS A 358 -19.48 58.16 12.18
C LYS A 358 -18.15 58.96 12.19
N SER A 359 -17.38 58.90 11.09
CA SER A 359 -17.48 59.80 9.92
C SER A 359 -16.19 59.81 9.07
N THR A 360 -16.34 59.67 7.75
CA THR A 360 -15.48 60.20 6.66
C THR A 360 -14.02 59.70 6.54
N LEU A 361 -13.79 58.82 5.57
CA LEU A 361 -12.46 58.39 5.07
C LEU A 361 -12.17 59.03 3.70
N PRO A 362 -10.88 59.28 3.39
CA PRO A 362 -10.33 58.86 2.10
C PRO A 362 -9.24 57.79 2.28
N ILE A 363 -9.44 56.71 1.53
CA ILE A 363 -8.53 55.72 0.93
C ILE A 363 -7.04 55.77 1.32
N ILE A 364 -6.57 54.72 2.00
CA ILE A 364 -5.32 53.98 1.67
C ILE A 364 -5.57 52.47 1.93
N ASN A 365 -5.28 51.65 0.92
CA ASN A 365 -5.38 50.19 0.94
C ASN A 365 -4.20 49.56 1.70
N MET A 366 -4.47 48.65 2.64
CA MET A 366 -3.57 47.54 2.98
C MET A 366 -4.38 46.26 3.19
N THR A 367 -4.01 45.24 2.42
CA THR A 367 -4.55 43.89 2.43
C THR A 367 -4.33 43.22 3.78
N ASN A 368 -5.44 42.97 4.47
CA ASN A 368 -5.50 42.41 5.81
C ASN A 368 -5.55 40.87 5.73
N THR A 369 -4.41 40.19 5.59
CA THR A 369 -4.34 38.76 5.90
C THR A 369 -4.26 38.58 7.41
N ARG A 370 -5.42 38.59 8.08
CA ARG A 370 -5.53 38.09 9.46
C ARG A 370 -5.12 36.62 9.45
N ILE A 371 -3.95 36.28 9.98
CA ILE A 371 -3.57 34.91 10.32
C ILE A 371 -4.50 34.50 11.46
N GLU A 372 -5.25 33.41 11.28
CA GLU A 372 -6.05 32.84 12.36
C GLU A 372 -5.06 31.93 13.08
N ILE A 373 -4.57 32.41 14.21
CA ILE A 373 -3.68 31.65 15.09
C ILE A 373 -4.59 30.68 15.85
N ASP A 374 -4.22 29.40 15.94
CA ASP A 374 -4.88 28.46 16.85
C ASP A 374 -4.21 28.56 18.22
N PRO A 375 -4.77 29.31 19.19
CA PRO A 375 -4.15 29.51 20.50
C PRO A 375 -4.03 28.20 21.30
N GLU A 376 -4.76 27.15 20.92
CA GLU A 376 -4.66 25.83 21.58
C GLU A 376 -3.70 24.87 20.84
N GLY A 377 -3.30 25.20 19.60
CA GLY A 377 -2.62 24.30 18.67
C GLY A 377 -1.21 24.73 18.22
N ASP A 378 -0.91 26.02 18.25
CA ASP A 378 0.34 26.57 17.71
C ASP A 378 1.33 26.99 18.82
N THR A 379 2.62 26.87 18.53
CA THR A 379 3.73 27.21 19.45
C THR A 379 4.78 28.01 18.72
N LEU A 380 5.23 29.10 19.34
CA LEU A 380 6.31 29.95 18.84
C LEU A 380 7.63 29.56 19.51
N ILE A 381 8.56 29.04 18.72
CA ILE A 381 9.93 28.76 19.16
C ILE A 381 10.81 29.98 18.86
N ILE A 382 11.50 30.48 19.87
CA ILE A 382 12.36 31.67 19.77
C ILE A 382 13.81 31.22 19.98
N LEU A 383 14.65 31.48 18.99
CA LEU A 383 16.07 31.15 18.98
C LEU A 383 16.91 32.42 18.84
N PRO A 384 17.75 32.78 19.83
CA PRO A 384 18.69 33.89 19.69
C PRO A 384 19.84 33.50 18.75
N VAL A 385 20.12 34.34 17.76
CA VAL A 385 21.20 34.18 16.79
C VAL A 385 22.41 34.99 17.23
N LYS A 386 23.58 34.35 17.31
CA LYS A 386 24.84 35.07 17.53
C LYS A 386 25.19 35.91 16.30
N PRO A 387 25.48 37.22 16.44
CA PRO A 387 25.88 38.05 15.31
C PRO A 387 27.24 37.59 14.76
N THR A 388 27.30 37.33 13.46
CA THR A 388 28.55 37.07 12.75
C THR A 388 29.31 38.39 12.62
N SER A 389 30.43 38.52 13.33
CA SER A 389 31.22 39.74 13.54
C SER A 389 31.22 40.77 12.40
N THR A 390 30.79 42.00 12.70
CA THR A 390 31.50 43.23 12.31
C THR A 390 31.27 44.28 13.38
N GLN A 391 32.34 44.98 13.74
CA GLN A 391 32.40 45.96 14.83
C GLN A 391 31.35 47.05 14.65
N SER A 392 30.47 47.22 15.63
CA SER A 392 29.56 48.35 15.80
C SER A 392 29.52 48.64 17.30
N GLU A 393 29.86 49.86 17.68
CA GLU A 393 30.11 50.31 19.06
C GLU A 393 28.82 50.60 19.86
N ASN A 394 27.68 50.04 19.41
CA ASN A 394 26.42 50.00 20.13
C ASN A 394 25.88 48.57 20.11
N PRO A 395 25.45 47.99 21.25
CA PRO A 395 24.85 46.67 21.24
C PRO A 395 23.49 46.73 20.53
N ASP A 396 23.48 46.34 19.26
CA ASP A 396 22.24 46.04 18.55
C ASP A 396 21.47 44.95 19.33
N PRO A 397 20.13 45.03 19.39
CA PRO A 397 19.34 44.02 20.10
C PRO A 397 19.64 42.62 19.54
N PRO A 398 19.62 41.56 20.37
CA PRO A 398 19.90 40.20 19.93
C PRO A 398 18.97 39.84 18.76
N ILE A 399 19.54 39.39 17.65
CA ILE A 399 18.78 38.96 16.47
C ILE A 399 18.10 37.65 16.84
N GLU A 400 16.78 37.64 16.98
CA GLU A 400 16.01 36.43 17.26
C GLU A 400 15.39 35.87 15.98
N LYS A 401 15.47 34.54 15.79
CA LYS A 401 14.70 33.81 14.77
C LYS A 401 13.51 33.14 15.42
N HIS A 402 12.33 33.39 14.86
CA HIS A 402 11.06 32.88 15.38
C HIS A 402 10.52 31.80 14.43
N PHE A 403 10.21 30.63 14.98
CA PHE A 403 9.65 29.50 14.26
C PHE A 403 8.28 29.18 14.85
N LEU A 404 7.21 29.44 14.09
CA LEU A 404 5.88 29.01 14.48
C LEU A 404 5.68 27.55 14.01
N CYS A 405 5.22 26.70 14.93
CA CYS A 405 5.21 25.25 14.82
C CYS A 405 3.90 24.68 15.37
N SER A 406 3.51 23.48 14.93
CA SER A 406 2.37 22.80 15.52
C SER A 406 2.76 22.12 16.83
N LYS A 407 2.08 22.48 17.93
CA LYS A 407 2.25 21.84 19.24
C LYS A 407 2.05 20.32 19.17
N LYS A 408 1.10 19.87 18.35
CA LYS A 408 0.77 18.44 18.19
C LYS A 408 1.90 17.65 17.53
N HIS A 409 2.44 18.13 16.41
CA HIS A 409 3.57 17.47 15.74
C HIS A 409 4.81 17.47 16.64
N LEU A 410 5.07 18.59 17.33
CA LEU A 410 6.20 18.70 18.25
C LEU A 410 6.06 17.75 19.44
N THR A 411 4.88 17.66 20.05
CA THR A 411 4.59 16.75 21.18
C THR A 411 4.68 15.28 20.78
N LEU A 412 4.23 14.93 19.57
CA LEU A 412 4.29 13.55 19.07
C LEU A 412 5.74 13.13 18.77
N ALA A 413 6.55 14.06 18.26
CA ALA A 413 7.91 13.80 17.81
C ALA A 413 8.99 13.93 18.90
N SER A 414 8.78 14.80 19.89
CA SER A 414 9.78 15.18 20.90
C SER A 414 9.27 14.84 22.30
N ARG A 415 10.01 13.98 23.01
CA ARG A 415 9.70 13.65 24.41
C ARG A 415 9.88 14.86 25.34
N ARG A 416 10.87 15.72 25.08
CA ARG A 416 11.03 16.99 25.81
C ARG A 416 9.82 17.91 25.61
N ALA A 417 9.36 18.08 24.37
CA ALA A 417 8.17 18.87 24.07
C ALA A 417 6.91 18.29 24.75
N ALA A 418 6.75 16.96 24.75
CA ALA A 418 5.64 16.31 25.44
C ALA A 418 5.64 16.57 26.95
N LYS A 419 6.79 16.48 27.62
CA LYS A 419 6.95 16.81 29.04
C LYS A 419 6.70 18.30 29.30
N LEU A 420 7.26 19.16 28.46
CA LEU A 420 7.12 20.61 28.57
C LEU A 420 5.66 21.05 28.47
N PHE A 421 4.91 20.54 27.49
CA PHE A 421 3.52 20.95 27.26
C PHE A 421 2.50 20.22 28.15
N SER A 422 2.89 19.14 28.81
CA SER A 422 2.03 18.41 29.77
C SER A 422 2.15 18.90 31.20
N SER A 423 3.14 19.75 31.52
CA SER A 423 3.43 20.22 32.87
C SER A 423 3.49 21.75 32.96
N GLN A 424 3.43 22.32 34.17
CA GLN A 424 3.43 23.76 34.42
C GLN A 424 4.85 24.37 34.46
N PHE A 425 5.73 24.03 33.50
CA PHE A 425 7.08 24.63 33.46
C PHE A 425 7.03 26.11 33.01
N LYS A 426 7.85 26.97 33.63
CA LYS A 426 7.96 28.41 33.29
C LYS A 426 8.47 28.69 31.87
N GLU A 427 9.17 27.72 31.28
CA GLU A 427 9.79 27.81 29.94
C GLU A 427 8.78 27.79 28.78
N ALA A 428 7.55 27.32 29.03
CA ALA A 428 6.43 27.35 28.09
C ALA A 428 5.27 28.15 28.69
N SER A 429 5.51 29.44 28.91
CA SER A 429 4.46 30.35 29.35
C SER A 429 3.58 30.73 28.17
N VAL A 430 2.27 30.75 28.40
CA VAL A 430 1.31 31.37 27.47
C VAL A 430 1.51 32.87 27.59
N GLU A 431 1.97 33.52 26.53
CA GLU A 431 2.10 34.97 26.50
C GLU A 431 0.75 35.62 26.14
N SER A 432 0.66 36.95 26.24
CA SER A 432 -0.60 37.69 26.02
C SER A 432 -1.18 37.56 24.61
N ASP A 433 -0.43 36.97 23.69
CA ASP A 433 -0.84 36.66 22.31
C ASP A 433 -1.57 35.32 22.16
N GLY A 434 -1.69 34.54 23.25
CA GLY A 434 -2.34 33.23 23.25
C GLY A 434 -1.49 32.11 22.68
N LEU A 435 -0.21 32.35 22.37
CA LEU A 435 0.74 31.34 21.91
C LEU A 435 1.61 30.83 23.07
N TYR A 436 2.04 29.57 22.97
CA TYR A 436 3.13 29.07 23.81
C TYR A 436 4.46 29.58 23.27
N HIS A 437 5.19 30.35 24.08
CA HIS A 437 6.53 30.81 23.73
C HIS A 437 7.56 29.87 24.35
N TRP A 438 8.34 29.20 23.50
CA TRP A 438 9.43 28.35 23.92
C TRP A 438 10.76 28.96 23.52
N LYS A 439 11.45 29.56 24.51
CA LYS A 439 12.75 30.22 24.30
C LYS A 439 13.88 29.22 24.51
N PHE A 440 14.78 29.13 23.54
CA PHE A 440 16.00 28.34 23.62
C PHE A 440 17.22 29.23 23.93
N GLU A 441 18.24 28.64 24.55
CA GLU A 441 19.53 29.32 24.75
C GLU A 441 20.28 29.45 23.42
N GLY A 442 21.14 30.47 23.28
CA GLY A 442 21.88 30.82 22.05
C GLY A 442 23.02 29.87 21.67
N ILE A 443 22.81 28.58 21.93
CA ILE A 443 23.75 27.49 21.70
C ILE A 443 23.45 26.81 20.36
N PHE A 444 22.19 26.82 19.91
CA PHE A 444 21.77 26.07 18.72
C PHE A 444 21.95 26.83 17.42
N ASN A 445 22.45 26.12 16.41
CA ASN A 445 22.51 26.61 15.04
C ASN A 445 21.09 26.65 14.44
N HIS A 446 20.68 27.83 13.98
CA HIS A 446 19.35 28.07 13.45
C HIS A 446 19.05 27.28 12.15
N GLU A 447 20.05 26.99 11.31
CA GLU A 447 19.87 26.17 10.10
C GLU A 447 19.61 24.70 10.46
N ALA A 448 20.38 24.17 11.41
CA ALA A 448 20.19 22.82 11.93
C ALA A 448 18.80 22.67 12.60
N PHE A 449 18.41 23.67 13.39
CA PHE A 449 17.10 23.68 14.07
C PHE A 449 15.95 23.71 13.07
N ALA A 450 16.06 24.54 12.02
CA ALA A 450 15.08 24.58 10.94
C ALA A 450 14.95 23.23 10.22
N LEU A 451 16.05 22.51 10.00
CA LEU A 451 16.03 21.17 9.41
C LEU A 451 15.32 20.15 10.29
N VAL A 452 15.61 20.13 11.60
CA VAL A 452 14.94 19.24 12.55
C VAL A 452 13.43 19.51 12.57
N LEU A 453 13.02 20.79 12.64
CA LEU A 453 11.61 21.17 12.60
C LEU A 453 10.94 20.77 11.26
N LYS A 454 11.63 20.94 10.12
CA LYS A 454 11.11 20.49 8.82
C LYS A 454 10.84 18.98 8.82
N ILE A 455 11.74 18.19 9.39
CA ILE A 455 11.57 16.73 9.46
C ILE A 455 10.40 16.37 10.38
N ILE A 456 10.32 16.97 11.58
CA ILE A 456 9.21 16.78 12.53
C ILE A 456 7.84 17.07 11.88
N HIS A 457 7.76 18.07 11.01
CA HIS A 457 6.53 18.46 10.34
C HIS A 457 6.33 17.75 8.97
N GLY A 458 7.08 16.69 8.67
CA GLY A 458 6.91 15.90 7.46
C GLY A 458 7.35 16.60 6.16
N LYS A 459 8.09 17.71 6.23
CA LYS A 459 8.58 18.48 5.08
C LYS A 459 9.93 17.93 4.57
N THR A 460 9.93 16.67 4.17
CA THR A 460 11.16 15.91 3.85
C THR A 460 11.82 16.28 2.51
N ARG A 461 11.10 16.96 1.60
CA ARG A 461 11.64 17.36 0.28
C ARG A 461 12.76 18.39 0.35
N GLY A 462 12.80 19.21 1.39
CA GLY A 462 13.83 20.24 1.61
C GLY A 462 15.00 19.77 2.47
N VAL A 463 15.04 18.47 2.82
CA VAL A 463 16.09 17.90 3.65
C VAL A 463 17.22 17.43 2.73
N PRO A 464 18.46 17.94 2.91
CA PRO A 464 19.59 17.59 2.07
C PRO A 464 19.95 16.10 2.22
N ARG A 465 20.33 15.45 1.11
CA ARG A 465 20.73 14.04 1.11
C ARG A 465 22.13 13.81 1.69
N THR A 466 22.97 14.84 1.67
CA THR A 466 24.32 14.86 2.23
C THR A 466 24.47 16.13 3.05
N ILE A 467 25.14 16.05 4.19
CA ILE A 467 25.40 17.20 5.07
C ILE A 467 26.86 17.22 5.52
N LYS A 468 27.37 18.42 5.81
CA LYS A 468 28.71 18.60 6.37
C LYS A 468 28.74 18.13 7.82
N LEU A 469 29.90 17.71 8.30
CA LEU A 469 30.08 17.18 9.65
C LEU A 469 29.69 18.18 10.75
N ASP A 470 30.01 19.47 10.57
CA ASP A 470 29.60 20.53 11.51
C ASP A 470 28.07 20.60 11.64
N LEU A 471 27.34 20.58 10.52
CA LEU A 471 25.87 20.63 10.52
C LEU A 471 25.27 19.33 11.07
N LEU A 472 25.88 18.17 10.81
CA LEU A 472 25.47 16.88 11.38
C LEU A 472 25.58 16.89 12.92
N ALA A 473 26.68 17.41 13.46
CA ALA A 473 26.87 17.54 14.90
C ALA A 473 25.89 18.55 15.51
N ASP A 474 25.64 19.68 14.85
CA ASP A 474 24.62 20.64 15.27
C ASP A 474 23.22 20.00 15.28
N ILE A 475 22.87 19.20 14.27
CA ILE A 475 21.62 18.44 14.26
C ILE A 475 21.59 17.43 15.41
N ALA A 476 22.67 16.68 15.64
CA ALA A 476 22.75 15.69 16.72
C ALA A 476 22.51 16.34 18.10
N THR A 477 23.11 17.49 18.37
CA THR A 477 22.87 18.22 19.64
C THR A 477 21.40 18.63 19.82
N ILE A 478 20.75 19.09 18.76
CA ILE A 478 19.32 19.47 18.80
C ILE A 478 18.43 18.25 18.98
N VAL A 479 18.78 17.12 18.36
CA VAL A 479 18.00 15.87 18.45
C VAL A 479 18.08 15.26 19.84
N ASP A 480 19.27 15.27 20.46
CA ASP A 480 19.49 14.86 21.84
C ASP A 480 18.71 15.76 22.81
N ASP A 481 18.82 17.08 22.64
CA ASP A 481 18.14 18.08 23.46
C ASP A 481 16.60 18.00 23.35
N LEU A 482 16.06 17.84 22.14
CA LEU A 482 14.62 17.66 21.92
C LEU A 482 14.15 16.22 22.24
N GLU A 483 15.05 15.28 22.52
CA GLU A 483 14.75 13.86 22.71
C GLU A 483 13.94 13.25 21.52
N CYS A 484 14.25 13.62 20.27
CA CYS A 484 13.46 13.28 19.05
C CYS A 484 14.16 12.33 18.05
N HIS A 485 14.91 11.36 18.57
CA HIS A 485 15.76 10.43 17.82
C HIS A 485 15.03 9.66 16.69
N GLU A 486 13.87 9.07 16.99
CA GLU A 486 13.07 8.24 16.06
C GLU A 486 12.70 8.96 14.75
N VAL A 487 12.43 10.27 14.85
CA VAL A 487 11.96 11.07 13.71
C VAL A 487 13.09 11.37 12.73
N ILE A 488 14.33 11.36 13.20
CA ILE A 488 15.53 11.69 12.43
C ILE A 488 16.29 10.44 11.97
N ALA A 489 16.06 9.28 12.61
CA ALA A 489 16.76 8.01 12.36
C ALA A 489 16.96 7.68 10.87
N PHE A 490 15.89 7.80 10.07
CA PHE A 490 15.94 7.53 8.62
C PHE A 490 16.90 8.45 7.85
N PHE A 491 17.04 9.70 8.28
CA PHE A 491 17.93 10.67 7.65
C PHE A 491 19.37 10.51 8.16
N SER A 492 19.54 10.27 9.46
CA SER A 492 20.85 10.12 10.08
C SER A 492 21.61 8.88 9.60
N GLU A 493 20.92 7.76 9.35
CA GLU A 493 21.55 6.57 8.74
C GLU A 493 22.19 6.91 7.40
N ASN A 494 21.45 7.62 6.54
CA ASN A 494 21.94 8.05 5.25
C ASN A 494 23.09 9.04 5.37
N TRP A 495 23.03 10.01 6.29
CA TRP A 495 24.08 11.00 6.48
C TRP A 495 25.38 10.40 7.04
N LEU A 496 25.28 9.45 7.98
CA LEU A 496 26.43 8.76 8.56
C LEU A 496 27.11 7.79 7.59
N LEU A 497 26.36 7.19 6.66
CA LEU A 497 26.89 6.25 5.67
C LEU A 497 27.95 6.86 4.74
N TRP A 498 27.90 8.18 4.53
CA TRP A 498 28.89 8.90 3.72
C TRP A 498 30.22 9.16 4.42
N TRP A 499 30.34 8.84 5.71
CA TRP A 499 31.56 9.07 6.48
C TRP A 499 32.30 7.73 6.72
N PRO A 500 33.24 7.35 5.85
CA PRO A 500 33.89 6.04 5.92
C PRO A 500 34.72 5.87 7.19
N GLY A 501 34.76 4.63 7.69
CA GLY A 501 35.65 4.21 8.76
C GLY A 501 37.12 4.25 8.33
N GLU A 502 38.00 4.63 9.27
CA GLU A 502 39.47 4.71 9.17
C GLU A 502 40.02 5.61 8.05
N ASN A 503 39.98 6.94 8.28
CA ASN A 503 40.88 7.88 7.61
C ASN A 503 41.89 8.44 8.63
N GLU A 504 43.20 8.27 8.39
CA GLU A 504 44.31 8.76 9.24
C GLU A 504 44.25 10.28 9.54
N ARG A 505 43.48 11.04 8.76
CA ARG A 505 43.26 12.49 8.93
C ARG A 505 42.23 12.87 9.99
N THR A 506 41.37 11.95 10.42
CA THR A 506 40.25 12.28 11.34
C THR A 506 40.79 12.42 12.77
N ARG A 507 41.14 13.64 13.19
CA ARG A 507 41.67 13.94 14.53
C ARG A 507 41.02 15.19 15.12
N GLY A 508 41.03 15.32 16.44
CA GLY A 508 40.55 16.53 17.11
C GLY A 508 39.03 16.67 17.10
N LYS A 509 38.56 17.85 16.64
CA LYS A 509 37.15 18.26 16.61
C LYS A 509 36.26 17.32 15.79
N GLU A 510 36.74 16.88 14.62
CA GLU A 510 35.96 16.00 13.72
C GLU A 510 35.66 14.64 14.37
N LEU A 511 36.64 14.07 15.09
CA LEU A 511 36.46 12.81 15.78
C LEU A 511 35.42 12.95 16.91
N ALA A 512 35.46 14.06 17.66
CA ALA A 512 34.46 14.34 18.69
C ALA A 512 33.04 14.50 18.11
N GLN A 513 32.90 15.18 16.96
CA GLN A 513 31.63 15.34 16.26
C GLN A 513 31.05 14.00 15.78
N LEU A 514 31.90 13.10 15.30
CA LEU A 514 31.50 11.75 14.87
C LEU A 514 31.11 10.86 16.04
N ILE A 515 31.83 10.93 17.16
CA ILE A 515 31.47 10.22 18.40
C ILE A 515 30.10 10.70 18.89
N LEU A 516 29.88 12.01 18.96
CA LEU A 516 28.60 12.59 19.36
C LEU A 516 27.47 12.14 18.41
N SER A 517 27.67 12.30 17.11
CA SER A 517 26.63 11.98 16.12
C SER A 517 26.30 10.48 16.10
N SER A 518 27.31 9.61 16.14
CA SER A 518 27.09 8.16 16.16
C SER A 518 26.48 7.68 17.48
N PHE A 519 26.73 8.36 18.60
CA PHE A 519 26.07 8.10 19.89
C PHE A 519 24.59 8.49 19.85
N VAL A 520 24.29 9.75 19.49
CA VAL A 520 22.91 10.28 19.46
C VAL A 520 22.04 9.50 18.48
N PHE A 521 22.58 9.11 17.31
CA PHE A 521 21.83 8.34 16.31
C PHE A 521 21.94 6.81 16.50
N GLU A 522 22.38 6.33 17.67
CA GLU A 522 22.44 4.92 18.08
C GLU A 522 23.19 3.99 17.09
N HIS A 523 24.20 4.49 16.39
CA HIS A 523 24.95 3.73 15.39
C HIS A 523 26.15 3.00 16.00
N ALA A 524 25.89 1.89 16.72
CA ALA A 524 26.84 1.16 17.56
C ALA A 524 28.21 0.85 16.91
N ALA A 525 28.24 0.35 15.67
CA ALA A 525 29.48 0.02 14.97
C ALA A 525 30.39 1.23 14.70
N LEU A 526 29.82 2.37 14.34
CA LEU A 526 30.57 3.60 14.10
C LEU A 526 31.04 4.21 15.42
N PHE A 527 30.17 4.21 16.43
CA PHE A 527 30.51 4.70 17.76
C PHE A 527 31.68 3.92 18.38
N GLU A 528 31.65 2.58 18.29
CA GLU A 528 32.75 1.74 18.78
C GLU A 528 34.06 2.01 18.02
N THR A 529 33.99 2.22 16.70
CA THR A 529 35.15 2.52 15.86
C THR A 529 35.78 3.86 16.24
N TYR A 530 34.98 4.92 16.33
CA TYR A 530 35.49 6.26 16.64
C TYR A 530 35.95 6.41 18.09
N THR A 531 35.29 5.73 19.04
CA THR A 531 35.76 5.73 20.45
C THR A 531 37.07 4.95 20.61
N LYS A 532 37.30 3.87 19.85
CA LYS A 532 38.61 3.19 19.80
C LYS A 532 39.71 4.13 19.27
N MET A 533 39.43 4.92 18.23
CA MET A 533 40.39 5.92 17.72
C MET A 533 40.71 7.01 18.75
N ALA A 534 39.73 7.42 19.56
CA ALA A 534 39.92 8.46 20.58
C ALA A 534 40.76 8.02 21.79
N LYS A 535 40.98 6.71 21.99
CA LYS A 535 41.84 6.16 23.06
C LYS A 535 43.35 6.37 22.80
N SER A 536 43.72 6.99 21.68
CA SER A 536 45.06 7.53 21.44
C SER A 536 45.29 8.79 22.31
N PRO A 537 46.46 8.99 22.97
CA PRO A 537 46.59 9.76 24.22
C PRO A 537 46.36 11.29 24.18
N THR A 538 45.84 11.86 23.09
CA THR A 538 45.99 13.29 22.78
C THR A 538 44.72 14.15 22.90
N LEU A 539 43.53 13.58 23.14
CA LEU A 539 42.26 14.30 22.93
C LEU A 539 41.45 14.68 24.19
N VAL A 540 41.73 14.07 25.35
CA VAL A 540 40.89 14.21 26.56
C VAL A 540 41.01 15.58 27.25
N LEU A 541 42.02 16.39 26.92
CA LEU A 541 42.31 17.66 27.62
C LEU A 541 41.87 18.94 26.87
N ALA A 542 41.33 18.85 25.65
CA ALA A 542 41.16 20.05 24.79
C ALA A 542 39.74 20.68 24.79
N HIS A 543 38.68 19.98 25.19
CA HIS A 543 37.30 20.44 24.97
C HIS A 543 36.33 20.13 26.13
N PRO A 544 36.15 21.08 27.09
CA PRO A 544 35.28 20.91 28.26
C PRO A 544 33.78 20.77 27.98
N TRP A 545 33.30 21.14 26.78
CA TRP A 545 31.89 21.03 26.39
C TRP A 545 31.45 19.59 26.02
N LEU A 546 32.40 18.64 25.92
CA LEU A 546 32.11 17.20 25.75
C LEU A 546 31.72 16.50 27.06
N TRP A 547 31.86 17.17 28.21
CA TRP A 547 31.60 16.58 29.51
C TRP A 547 30.17 16.06 29.70
N PRO A 548 29.10 16.75 29.25
CA PRO A 548 27.73 16.25 29.40
C PRO A 548 27.48 14.91 28.67
N ALA A 549 28.02 14.75 27.46
CA ALA A 549 27.93 13.52 26.67
C ALA A 549 28.73 12.37 27.30
N LEU A 550 29.93 12.65 27.81
CA LEU A 550 30.77 11.66 28.53
C LEU A 550 30.19 11.28 29.91
N PHE A 551 29.55 12.21 30.62
CA PHE A 551 28.90 11.94 31.91
C PHE A 551 27.62 11.09 31.74
N SER A 552 26.90 11.27 30.62
CA SER A 552 25.78 10.41 30.24
C SER A 552 26.25 8.98 29.92
N LEU A 553 27.40 8.83 29.24
CA LEU A 553 28.06 7.55 28.98
C LEU A 553 28.41 6.78 30.26
N HIS A 554 28.84 7.48 31.31
CA HIS A 554 29.21 6.85 32.58
C HIS A 554 28.00 6.32 33.36
N ARG A 555 26.81 6.92 33.17
CA ARG A 555 25.58 6.57 33.88
C ARG A 555 24.84 5.38 33.25
N THR A 556 25.07 5.10 31.96
CA THR A 556 24.37 4.04 31.20
C THR A 556 25.18 2.76 31.02
N THR A 557 26.51 2.80 31.05
CA THR A 557 27.33 1.63 30.70
C THR A 557 27.86 0.82 31.88
N GLY A 558 27.88 1.33 33.11
CA GLY A 558 28.31 0.54 34.28
C GLY A 558 29.71 -0.07 34.15
N ILE A 559 30.60 0.51 33.32
CA ILE A 559 31.98 0.04 33.18
C ILE A 559 32.83 0.80 34.20
N SER A 560 33.15 0.14 35.31
CA SER A 560 34.25 0.52 36.19
C SER A 560 35.58 0.37 35.44
N THR A 561 36.48 1.32 35.67
CA THR A 561 37.90 1.41 35.26
C THR A 561 38.58 0.13 34.84
#